data_AF-A0A6J7KXC2-F1
#
_entry.id   AF-A0A6J7KXC2-F1
#
_cell.length_a   1.000
_cell.length_b   1.000
_cell.length_c   1.000
_cell.angle_alpha   90.00
_cell.angle_beta   90.00
_cell.angle_gamma   90.00
#
_symmetry.space_group_name_H-M   'P 1'
#
loop_
_entity.id
_entity.type
_entity.pdbx_description
1 polymer ?
#
loop_
_entity_poly.entity_id
_entity_poly.type
_entity_poly.pdbx_seq_one_letter_code
_entity_poly.pdbx_strand_id
1 'polypeptide(L)'
;MIGLGVLLLPLLVIGGIVAAIVVARGDRSERATATAPPPPDQSTSTSSSTATSWRWPEASTFLSTQPTLFAVPEEPSDEADIRTPSDVTPLHRSVPVFAEALGYIGGVLVLVALGVIVQQYWSDLQVVGRLAMSAGTAGGLFGLGAILTVERDVALRRLRSFLWLGSAAGSALFAGVVVVDLVDSRSARTITIAVAGAFALQCGLLWRNRFRPLQQAGFVIGFAVFIAAVIDQFTHNGPVGLALWLFGASLVVGGLRRAIVDPTIAEFAGAAIAYAGCAFIVSELMGFGEMLAVTTAWALVAPAVVRGITAERREQILFGVIGALALWSSMPSAIAYFAIDAGIATGLVVWLGGAALIAAGVSDRVRVPIVLQVGGAVMLIIGAAVCGVQNPGFAPLFGMLTAIGLIALGTRPGLALMSLFGSVGLLINVPWTIGYYFPGRGRVPFLILISGLLIIAVAVLMARSGGRIRDEVSSRRGHLRHAA
;
A
#
# COMPACT_ATOMS: atom_id res chain seq x y z
N MET A 1 18.08 13.39 -17.16
CA MET A 1 17.47 12.12 -16.68
C MET A 1 16.66 12.26 -15.37
N ILE A 2 16.56 13.44 -14.74
CA ILE A 2 15.76 13.66 -13.51
C ILE A 2 14.23 13.66 -13.76
N GLY A 3 13.79 13.96 -14.99
CA GLY A 3 12.35 14.07 -15.33
C GLY A 3 11.55 12.76 -15.31
N LEU A 4 12.19 11.60 -15.52
CA LEU A 4 11.47 10.32 -15.58
C LEU A 4 11.13 9.77 -14.18
N GLY A 5 11.98 10.05 -13.18
CA GLY A 5 11.74 9.69 -11.78
C GLY A 5 10.59 10.49 -11.14
N VAL A 6 10.44 11.77 -11.51
CA VAL A 6 9.38 12.65 -10.98
C VAL A 6 8.00 12.30 -11.57
N LEU A 7 7.94 11.77 -12.80
CA LEU A 7 6.69 11.28 -13.43
C LEU A 7 6.31 9.86 -12.99
N LEU A 8 7.29 9.00 -12.68
CA LEU A 8 7.03 7.64 -12.18
C LEU A 8 6.51 7.63 -10.74
N LEU A 9 6.89 8.61 -9.91
CA LEU A 9 6.47 8.69 -8.52
C LEU A 9 4.94 8.80 -8.35
N PRO A 10 4.21 9.72 -9.01
CA PRO A 10 2.75 9.77 -8.91
C PRO A 10 2.07 8.54 -9.52
N LEU A 11 2.62 7.94 -10.58
CA LEU A 11 2.09 6.69 -11.15
C LEU A 11 2.26 5.49 -10.20
N LEU A 12 3.39 5.40 -9.51
CA LEU A 12 3.64 4.39 -8.48
C LEU A 12 2.77 4.61 -7.24
N VAL A 13 2.55 5.87 -6.84
CA VAL A 13 1.63 6.21 -5.75
C VAL A 13 0.20 5.85 -6.12
N ILE A 14 -0.27 6.20 -7.33
CA ILE A 14 -1.61 5.85 -7.81
C ILE A 14 -1.76 4.33 -7.93
N GLY A 15 -0.77 3.63 -8.51
CA GLY A 15 -0.76 2.16 -8.59
C GLY A 15 -0.77 1.49 -7.22
N GLY A 16 0.00 2.03 -6.26
CA GLY A 16 0.03 1.57 -4.87
C GLY A 16 -1.31 1.78 -4.15
N ILE A 17 -1.96 2.93 -4.34
CA ILE A 17 -3.31 3.21 -3.80
C ILE A 17 -4.33 2.21 -4.35
N VAL A 18 -4.32 1.97 -5.66
CA VAL A 18 -5.26 1.03 -6.30
C VAL A 18 -5.02 -0.40 -5.79
N ALA A 19 -3.77 -0.87 -5.73
CA ALA A 19 -3.43 -2.19 -5.21
C ALA A 19 -3.85 -2.35 -3.73
N ALA A 20 -3.59 -1.33 -2.90
CA ALA A 20 -4.00 -1.29 -1.49
C ALA A 20 -5.52 -1.39 -1.30
N ILE A 21 -6.30 -0.71 -2.15
CA ILE A 21 -7.77 -0.76 -2.11
C ILE A 21 -8.29 -2.14 -2.54
N VAL A 22 -7.68 -2.75 -3.56
CA VAL A 22 -8.04 -4.08 -4.06
C VAL A 22 -7.76 -5.16 -2.99
N VAL A 23 -6.57 -5.15 -2.39
CA VAL A 23 -6.21 -6.12 -1.33
C VAL A 23 -7.11 -5.97 -0.11
N ALA A 24 -7.44 -4.73 0.28
CA ALA A 24 -8.33 -4.48 1.42
C ALA A 24 -9.77 -4.96 1.21
N ARG A 25 -10.20 -5.19 -0.04
CA ARG A 25 -11.55 -5.66 -0.36
C ARG A 25 -11.66 -7.18 -0.46
N GLY A 26 -10.61 -7.88 -0.92
CA GLY A 26 -10.60 -9.34 -1.00
C GLY A 26 -10.79 -10.03 0.36
N ASP A 27 -10.24 -9.46 1.43
CA ASP A 27 -10.29 -10.02 2.78
C ASP A 27 -11.70 -9.97 3.41
N ARG A 28 -12.60 -9.11 2.90
CA ARG A 28 -14.00 -9.03 3.35
C ARG A 28 -14.88 -10.13 2.76
N SER A 29 -14.62 -10.58 1.53
CA SER A 29 -15.40 -11.64 0.89
C SER A 29 -15.12 -13.01 1.50
N GLU A 30 -13.89 -13.27 1.94
CA GLU A 30 -13.51 -14.54 2.57
C GLU A 30 -14.07 -14.68 4.00
N ARG A 31 -14.12 -13.59 4.78
CA ARG A 31 -14.71 -13.63 6.12
C ARG A 31 -16.22 -13.81 6.13
N ALA A 32 -16.92 -13.24 5.14
CA ALA A 32 -18.37 -13.40 5.02
C ALA A 32 -18.79 -14.83 4.67
N THR A 33 -17.92 -15.59 3.97
CA THR A 33 -18.15 -17.00 3.66
C THR A 33 -17.78 -17.93 4.82
N ALA A 34 -16.81 -17.56 5.67
CA ALA A 34 -16.39 -18.37 6.82
C ALA A 34 -17.35 -18.31 8.02
N THR A 35 -18.17 -17.27 8.15
CA THR A 35 -19.16 -17.13 9.25
C THR A 35 -20.57 -17.61 8.89
N ALA A 36 -20.80 -18.09 7.66
CA ALA A 36 -22.09 -18.69 7.31
C ALA A 36 -22.20 -20.07 8.00
N PRO A 37 -23.29 -20.35 8.74
CA PRO A 37 -23.49 -21.67 9.33
C PRO A 37 -23.49 -22.74 8.23
N PRO A 38 -22.95 -23.95 8.50
CA PRO A 38 -22.95 -25.02 7.53
C PRO A 38 -24.40 -25.31 7.10
N PRO A 39 -24.65 -25.56 5.80
CA PRO A 39 -25.98 -25.92 5.34
C PRO A 39 -26.46 -27.16 6.09
N PRO A 40 -27.73 -27.23 6.53
CA PRO A 40 -28.26 -28.40 7.21
C PRO A 40 -28.12 -29.62 6.30
N ASP A 41 -27.60 -30.71 6.87
CA ASP A 41 -27.41 -31.99 6.20
C ASP A 41 -28.73 -32.44 5.55
N GLN A 42 -28.80 -32.35 4.22
CA GLN A 42 -29.88 -32.94 3.45
C GLN A 42 -29.63 -34.45 3.36
N SER A 43 -29.96 -35.17 4.43
CA SER A 43 -30.10 -36.62 4.37
C SER A 43 -31.28 -36.95 3.45
N THR A 44 -30.96 -37.65 2.37
CA THR A 44 -31.87 -38.26 1.40
C THR A 44 -32.93 -39.11 2.09
N SER A 45 -34.16 -38.59 2.21
CA SER A 45 -35.35 -39.39 2.46
C SER A 45 -36.16 -39.50 1.17
N THR A 46 -35.96 -40.65 0.51
CA THR A 46 -36.82 -41.14 -0.55
C THR A 46 -38.10 -41.66 0.12
N SER A 47 -39.22 -40.94 0.00
CA SER A 47 -40.53 -41.53 0.30
C SER A 47 -41.54 -41.16 -0.78
N SER A 48 -42.04 -42.23 -1.38
CA SER A 48 -42.99 -42.37 -2.46
C SER A 48 -44.30 -41.60 -2.27
N SER A 49 -44.68 -40.95 -3.37
CA SER A 49 -46.04 -40.63 -3.79
C SER A 49 -47.07 -41.74 -3.48
N THR A 50 -48.14 -41.35 -2.78
CA THR A 50 -49.47 -41.95 -2.97
C THR A 50 -50.51 -40.84 -2.99
N ALA A 51 -51.16 -40.70 -4.15
CA ALA A 51 -52.28 -39.83 -4.41
C ALA A 51 -53.49 -40.24 -3.56
N THR A 52 -54.15 -39.28 -2.91
CA THR A 52 -55.57 -39.44 -2.53
C THR A 52 -56.31 -38.12 -2.70
N SER A 53 -57.39 -38.20 -3.47
CA SER A 53 -58.29 -37.14 -3.92
C SER A 53 -59.05 -36.47 -2.78
N TRP A 54 -59.04 -35.13 -2.75
CA TRP A 54 -59.95 -34.33 -1.94
C TRP A 54 -61.30 -34.20 -2.66
N ARG A 55 -62.38 -34.64 -1.98
CA ARG A 55 -63.77 -34.33 -2.31
C ARG A 55 -64.30 -33.44 -1.19
N TRP A 56 -64.93 -32.34 -1.56
CA TRP A 56 -65.71 -31.50 -0.64
C TRP A 56 -67.06 -32.15 -0.34
N PRO A 57 -67.50 -32.17 0.94
CA PRO A 57 -68.92 -32.25 1.25
C PRO A 57 -69.44 -30.94 1.85
N GLU A 58 -70.62 -30.59 1.36
CA GLU A 58 -71.45 -29.44 1.68
C GLU A 58 -72.08 -29.52 3.08
N ALA A 59 -72.63 -28.37 3.48
CA ALA A 59 -73.32 -28.11 4.73
C ALA A 59 -74.57 -28.99 4.98
N SER A 60 -74.81 -29.34 6.26
CA SER A 60 -76.14 -29.41 6.89
C SER A 60 -76.00 -29.81 8.37
N THR A 61 -76.30 -28.93 9.33
CA THR A 61 -77.56 -28.72 10.07
C THR A 61 -77.87 -29.67 11.24
N PHE A 62 -78.22 -29.02 12.37
CA PHE A 62 -79.11 -29.40 13.49
C PHE A 62 -78.61 -30.23 14.70
N LEU A 63 -78.47 -29.49 15.81
CA LEU A 63 -78.89 -29.72 17.20
C LEU A 63 -79.26 -31.15 17.69
N SER A 64 -78.67 -31.53 18.83
CA SER A 64 -79.45 -31.91 20.02
C SER A 64 -78.59 -31.86 21.32
N THR A 65 -79.15 -31.18 22.34
CA THR A 65 -79.18 -31.49 23.80
C THR A 65 -78.14 -32.46 24.39
N GLN A 66 -77.53 -32.28 25.57
CA GLN A 66 -77.62 -31.31 26.69
C GLN A 66 -76.40 -31.62 27.64
N PRO A 67 -76.30 -31.13 28.90
CA PRO A 67 -75.25 -30.23 29.36
C PRO A 67 -74.32 -30.85 30.41
N THR A 68 -73.57 -29.97 31.10
CA THR A 68 -72.72 -30.16 32.29
C THR A 68 -71.27 -30.51 31.97
N LEU A 69 -70.26 -29.88 32.57
CA LEU A 69 -70.11 -28.73 33.46
C LEU A 69 -68.59 -28.70 33.68
N PHE A 70 -67.88 -27.71 33.15
CA PHE A 70 -66.71 -27.05 33.76
C PHE A 70 -65.98 -26.21 32.69
N ALA A 71 -65.79 -24.95 33.06
CA ALA A 71 -65.26 -23.87 32.25
C ALA A 71 -63.73 -23.98 32.03
N VAL A 72 -63.29 -23.93 30.76
CA VAL A 72 -62.60 -22.81 30.06
C VAL A 72 -61.70 -21.88 30.92
N PRO A 73 -60.55 -21.32 30.44
CA PRO A 73 -59.83 -21.39 29.14
C PRO A 73 -58.34 -21.83 29.34
N GLU A 74 -57.46 -22.09 28.36
CA GLU A 74 -57.00 -21.25 27.25
C GLU A 74 -56.38 -22.10 26.12
N GLU A 75 -56.47 -21.51 24.94
CA GLU A 75 -56.16 -21.94 23.58
C GLU A 75 -54.87 -22.76 23.39
N PRO A 76 -54.91 -23.83 22.59
CA PRO A 76 -53.78 -24.12 21.71
C PRO A 76 -53.78 -23.04 20.64
N SER A 77 -52.85 -22.10 20.72
CA SER A 77 -52.58 -21.19 19.62
C SER A 77 -52.11 -22.02 18.43
N ASP A 78 -53.06 -22.32 17.54
CA ASP A 78 -52.89 -22.31 16.10
C ASP A 78 -52.20 -21.00 15.72
N GLU A 79 -50.88 -20.95 15.89
CA GLU A 79 -50.07 -19.99 15.18
C GLU A 79 -49.96 -20.51 13.75
N ALA A 80 -50.94 -20.05 12.97
CA ALA A 80 -50.93 -20.09 11.53
C ALA A 80 -49.50 -19.97 11.01
N ASP A 81 -49.06 -20.98 10.26
CA ASP A 81 -47.91 -20.96 9.37
C ASP A 81 -48.15 -19.85 8.32
N ILE A 82 -48.03 -18.59 8.75
CA ILE A 82 -47.74 -17.46 7.90
C ILE A 82 -46.33 -17.75 7.41
N ARG A 83 -46.25 -18.57 6.35
CA ARG A 83 -45.12 -18.53 5.43
C ARG A 83 -45.09 -17.11 4.89
N THR A 84 -44.36 -16.25 5.58
CA THR A 84 -43.83 -15.04 4.98
C THR A 84 -43.21 -15.47 3.67
N PRO A 85 -43.58 -14.85 2.53
CA PRO A 85 -43.02 -15.20 1.25
C PRO A 85 -41.52 -15.01 1.37
N SER A 86 -40.81 -16.14 1.49
CA SER A 86 -39.38 -16.34 1.29
C SER A 86 -38.55 -15.10 1.61
N ASP A 87 -37.79 -15.17 2.71
CA ASP A 87 -36.49 -14.52 2.82
C ASP A 87 -35.66 -14.90 1.58
N VAL A 88 -35.93 -14.22 0.47
CA VAL A 88 -35.04 -14.14 -0.67
C VAL A 88 -33.93 -13.27 -0.13
N THR A 89 -32.99 -13.89 0.57
CA THR A 89 -31.71 -13.27 0.91
C THR A 89 -31.21 -12.74 -0.43
N PRO A 90 -31.14 -11.41 -0.63
CA PRO A 90 -30.75 -10.89 -1.93
C PRO A 90 -29.34 -11.38 -2.16
N LEU A 91 -29.19 -12.33 -3.10
CA LEU A 91 -27.91 -12.87 -3.55
C LEU A 91 -27.08 -11.65 -3.94
N HIS A 92 -26.22 -11.21 -3.02
CA HIS A 92 -25.28 -10.15 -3.25
C HIS A 92 -24.32 -10.70 -4.29
N ARG A 93 -24.61 -10.39 -5.55
CA ARG A 93 -23.79 -10.78 -6.70
C ARG A 93 -22.48 -10.03 -6.55
N SER A 94 -21.51 -10.67 -5.90
CA SER A 94 -20.16 -10.15 -5.75
C SER A 94 -19.56 -10.03 -7.15
N VAL A 95 -19.52 -8.82 -7.68
CA VAL A 95 -18.85 -8.53 -8.94
C VAL A 95 -17.39 -8.97 -8.77
N PRO A 96 -16.84 -9.81 -9.67
CA PRO A 96 -15.47 -10.29 -9.57
C PRO A 96 -14.49 -9.11 -9.47
N VAL A 97 -13.59 -9.14 -8.49
CA VAL A 97 -12.60 -8.08 -8.21
C VAL A 97 -11.77 -7.71 -9.45
N PHE A 98 -11.50 -8.68 -10.32
CA PHE A 98 -10.82 -8.46 -11.60
C PHE A 98 -11.60 -7.57 -12.56
N ALA A 99 -12.93 -7.71 -12.64
CA ALA A 99 -13.77 -6.87 -13.49
C ALA A 99 -13.79 -5.43 -12.98
N GLU A 100 -13.79 -5.24 -11.65
CA GLU A 100 -13.70 -3.91 -11.04
C GLU A 100 -12.32 -3.26 -11.33
N ALA A 101 -11.22 -4.00 -11.17
CA ALA A 101 -9.87 -3.51 -11.48
C ALA A 101 -9.70 -3.15 -12.96
N LEU A 102 -10.18 -4.00 -13.88
CA LEU A 102 -10.12 -3.74 -15.31
C LEU A 102 -10.97 -2.53 -15.71
N GLY A 103 -12.13 -2.35 -15.06
CA GLY A 103 -12.96 -1.15 -15.22
C GLY A 103 -12.23 0.14 -14.80
N TYR A 104 -11.46 0.10 -13.70
CA TYR A 104 -10.64 1.24 -13.30
C TYR A 104 -9.51 1.54 -14.28
N ILE A 105 -8.82 0.52 -14.80
CA ILE A 105 -7.78 0.70 -15.82
C ILE A 105 -8.36 1.28 -17.09
N GLY A 106 -9.49 0.75 -17.58
CA GLY A 106 -10.19 1.27 -18.75
C GLY A 106 -10.61 2.73 -18.56
N GLY A 107 -11.14 3.09 -17.39
CA GLY A 107 -11.48 4.47 -17.04
C GLY A 107 -10.27 5.42 -17.07
N VAL A 108 -9.12 4.99 -16.53
CA VAL A 108 -7.87 5.78 -16.58
C VAL A 108 -7.40 5.97 -18.02
N LEU A 109 -7.43 4.93 -18.85
CA LEU A 109 -7.04 5.03 -20.26
C LEU A 109 -7.93 6.00 -21.05
N VAL A 110 -9.24 5.97 -20.81
CA VAL A 110 -10.18 6.93 -21.41
C VAL A 110 -9.87 8.36 -20.98
N LEU A 111 -9.58 8.58 -19.69
CA LEU A 111 -9.19 9.91 -19.19
C LEU A 111 -7.87 10.39 -19.80
N VAL A 112 -6.88 9.51 -19.95
CA VAL A 112 -5.60 9.85 -20.59
C VAL A 112 -5.80 10.20 -22.06
N ALA A 113 -6.56 9.38 -22.80
CA ALA A 113 -6.86 9.64 -24.21
C ALA A 113 -7.61 10.96 -24.38
N LEU A 114 -8.61 11.23 -23.54
CA LEU A 114 -9.32 12.50 -23.53
C LEU A 114 -8.38 13.67 -23.22
N GLY A 115 -7.47 13.51 -22.25
CA GLY A 115 -6.45 14.50 -21.92
C GLY A 115 -5.53 14.82 -23.10
N VAL A 116 -5.09 13.82 -23.86
CA VAL A 116 -4.27 14.01 -25.07
C VAL A 116 -5.04 14.77 -26.15
N ILE A 117 -6.30 14.39 -26.40
CA ILE A 117 -7.17 15.08 -27.37
C ILE A 117 -7.34 16.55 -26.95
N VAL A 118 -7.66 16.79 -25.69
CA VAL A 118 -7.81 18.16 -25.16
C VAL A 118 -6.50 18.92 -25.35
N GLN A 119 -5.35 18.35 -24.97
CA GLN A 119 -4.04 18.99 -25.14
C GLN A 119 -3.75 19.36 -26.60
N GLN A 120 -4.14 18.52 -27.56
CA GLN A 120 -3.92 18.75 -28.97
C GLN A 120 -4.75 19.92 -29.53
N TYR A 121 -6.01 20.05 -29.12
CA TYR A 121 -6.91 21.10 -29.60
C TYR A 121 -6.97 22.34 -28.68
N TRP A 122 -6.34 22.30 -27.51
CA TRP A 122 -6.42 23.37 -26.52
C TRP A 122 -5.90 24.71 -27.05
N SER A 123 -4.79 24.67 -27.80
CA SER A 123 -4.18 25.86 -28.39
C SER A 123 -5.12 26.57 -29.38
N ASP A 124 -5.97 25.80 -30.06
CA ASP A 124 -6.83 26.30 -31.14
C ASP A 124 -8.14 26.90 -30.61
N LEU A 125 -8.50 26.58 -29.36
CA LEU A 125 -9.64 27.17 -28.69
C LEU A 125 -9.36 28.61 -28.27
N GLN A 126 -10.29 29.50 -28.57
CA GLN A 126 -10.32 30.84 -28.01
C GLN A 126 -10.47 30.78 -26.48
N VAL A 127 -10.01 31.83 -25.80
CA VAL A 127 -10.06 31.95 -24.32
C VAL A 127 -11.46 31.68 -23.76
N VAL A 128 -12.50 32.26 -24.40
CA VAL A 128 -13.90 32.03 -24.01
C VAL A 128 -14.28 30.55 -24.11
N GLY A 129 -13.80 29.85 -25.15
CA GLY A 129 -14.02 28.42 -25.33
C GLY A 129 -13.36 27.59 -24.22
N ARG A 130 -12.11 27.91 -23.85
CA ARG A 130 -11.40 27.24 -22.75
C ARG A 130 -12.09 27.45 -21.40
N LEU A 131 -12.54 28.68 -21.13
CA LEU A 131 -13.28 29.03 -19.91
C LEU A 131 -14.64 28.31 -19.86
N ALA A 132 -15.41 28.35 -20.95
CA ALA A 132 -16.71 27.69 -21.04
C ALA A 132 -16.59 26.16 -20.89
N MET A 133 -15.58 25.56 -21.51
CA MET A 133 -15.34 24.12 -21.44
C MET A 133 -14.94 23.67 -20.03
N SER A 134 -14.02 24.39 -19.38
CA SER A 134 -13.56 24.06 -18.02
C SER A 134 -14.64 24.33 -16.96
N ALA A 135 -15.32 25.48 -17.01
CA ALA A 135 -16.43 25.81 -16.12
C ALA A 135 -17.63 24.88 -16.34
N GLY A 136 -17.96 24.57 -17.60
CA GLY A 136 -19.03 23.65 -17.96
C GLY A 136 -18.77 22.24 -17.45
N THR A 137 -17.53 21.76 -17.57
CA THR A 137 -17.12 20.46 -17.00
C THR A 137 -17.23 20.47 -15.48
N ALA A 138 -16.72 21.50 -14.82
CA ALA A 138 -16.77 21.64 -13.37
C ALA A 138 -18.23 21.66 -12.85
N GLY A 139 -19.07 22.54 -13.41
CA GLY A 139 -20.46 22.71 -13.02
C GLY A 139 -21.34 21.52 -13.39
N GLY A 140 -21.16 20.95 -14.58
CA GLY A 140 -21.91 19.79 -15.06
C GLY A 140 -21.66 18.56 -14.20
N LEU A 141 -20.39 18.23 -13.91
CA LEU A 141 -20.04 17.11 -13.04
C LEU A 141 -20.50 17.33 -11.59
N PHE A 142 -20.42 18.57 -11.09
CA PHE A 142 -20.94 18.92 -9.76
C PHE A 142 -22.45 18.69 -9.67
N GLY A 143 -23.20 19.22 -10.64
CA GLY A 143 -24.65 19.12 -10.74
C GLY A 143 -25.13 17.69 -10.90
N LEU A 144 -24.51 16.92 -11.79
CA LEU A 144 -24.78 15.48 -11.94
C LEU A 144 -24.57 14.73 -10.62
N GLY A 145 -23.45 15.00 -9.93
CA GLY A 145 -23.21 14.43 -8.61
C GLY A 145 -24.23 14.86 -7.55
N ALA A 146 -24.81 16.06 -7.66
CA ALA A 146 -25.85 16.53 -6.75
C ALA A 146 -27.22 15.86 -7.00
N ILE A 147 -27.56 15.59 -8.27
CA ILE A 147 -28.83 14.97 -8.68
C ILE A 147 -28.89 13.48 -8.33
N LEU A 148 -27.74 12.77 -8.33
CA LEU A 148 -27.70 11.36 -7.97
C LEU A 148 -28.14 11.13 -6.51
N THR A 149 -29.34 10.57 -6.33
CA THR A 149 -29.87 10.10 -5.04
C THR A 149 -29.19 8.79 -4.65
N VAL A 150 -28.78 8.72 -3.39
CA VAL A 150 -27.73 7.79 -2.91
C VAL A 150 -28.29 6.69 -2.00
N GLU A 151 -29.60 6.72 -1.74
CA GLU A 151 -30.17 6.15 -0.52
C GLU A 151 -29.99 4.64 -0.35
N ARG A 152 -29.68 3.87 -1.41
CA ARG A 152 -29.46 2.42 -1.28
C ARG A 152 -28.27 1.82 -2.03
N ASP A 153 -27.71 2.46 -3.06
CA ASP A 153 -26.69 1.84 -3.91
C ASP A 153 -25.24 2.31 -3.60
N VAL A 154 -24.36 1.35 -3.29
CA VAL A 154 -22.92 1.56 -3.10
C VAL A 154 -22.24 2.06 -4.38
N ALA A 155 -22.68 1.59 -5.55
CA ALA A 155 -22.10 1.99 -6.84
C ALA A 155 -22.37 3.48 -7.12
N LEU A 156 -23.60 3.94 -6.90
CA LEU A 156 -23.97 5.35 -7.07
C LEU A 156 -23.21 6.28 -6.10
N ARG A 157 -22.92 5.84 -4.87
CA ARG A 157 -22.04 6.59 -3.95
C ARG A 157 -20.64 6.82 -4.50
N ARG A 158 -20.07 5.78 -5.10
CA ARG A 158 -18.72 5.83 -5.68
C ARG A 158 -18.71 6.72 -6.90
N LEU A 159 -19.69 6.55 -7.80
CA LEU A 159 -19.85 7.39 -8.98
C LEU A 159 -20.01 8.86 -8.60
N ARG A 160 -20.87 9.19 -7.62
CA ARG A 160 -21.03 10.55 -7.11
C ARG A 160 -19.72 11.15 -6.57
N SER A 161 -18.98 10.38 -5.78
CA SER A 161 -17.69 10.83 -5.24
C SER A 161 -16.66 11.09 -6.35
N PHE A 162 -16.69 10.28 -7.41
CA PHE A 162 -15.84 10.42 -8.58
C PHE A 162 -16.23 11.64 -9.44
N LEU A 163 -17.52 11.84 -9.71
CA LEU A 163 -18.04 13.03 -10.42
C LEU A 163 -17.63 14.31 -9.71
N TRP A 164 -17.72 14.34 -8.38
CA TRP A 164 -17.28 15.47 -7.58
C TRP A 164 -15.76 15.69 -7.60
N LEU A 165 -14.96 14.63 -7.68
CA LEU A 165 -13.51 14.75 -7.84
C LEU A 165 -13.17 15.31 -9.23
N GLY A 166 -13.85 14.82 -10.27
CA GLY A 166 -13.75 15.36 -11.63
C GLY A 166 -14.19 16.82 -11.70
N SER A 167 -15.22 17.21 -10.96
CA SER A 167 -15.62 18.61 -10.83
C SER A 167 -14.52 19.47 -10.19
N ALA A 168 -13.88 18.99 -9.12
CA ALA A 168 -12.74 19.69 -8.51
C ALA A 168 -11.57 19.86 -9.49
N ALA A 169 -11.28 18.83 -10.31
CA ALA A 169 -10.28 18.93 -11.37
C ALA A 169 -10.68 19.95 -12.46
N GLY A 170 -11.96 20.00 -12.84
CA GLY A 170 -12.51 21.00 -13.76
C GLY A 170 -12.35 22.43 -13.22
N SER A 171 -12.63 22.65 -11.93
CA SER A 171 -12.44 23.96 -11.28
C SER A 171 -10.97 24.35 -11.19
N ALA A 172 -10.08 23.39 -10.96
CA ALA A 172 -8.64 23.60 -10.98
C ALA A 172 -8.17 24.04 -12.38
N LEU A 173 -8.65 23.37 -13.44
CA LEU A 173 -8.37 23.75 -14.82
C LEU A 173 -8.91 25.14 -15.14
N PHE A 174 -10.14 25.46 -14.72
CA PHE A 174 -10.73 26.78 -14.88
C PHE A 174 -9.88 27.88 -14.21
N ALA A 175 -9.44 27.66 -12.97
CA ALA A 175 -8.55 28.58 -12.27
C ALA A 175 -7.22 28.78 -13.03
N GLY A 176 -6.65 27.70 -13.58
CA GLY A 176 -5.48 27.77 -14.45
C GLY A 176 -5.69 28.62 -15.69
N VAL A 177 -6.81 28.44 -16.40
CA VAL A 177 -7.17 29.26 -17.58
C VAL A 177 -7.32 30.73 -17.21
N VAL A 178 -8.00 31.04 -16.11
CA VAL A 178 -8.16 32.43 -15.65
C VAL A 178 -6.78 33.07 -15.40
N VAL A 179 -5.86 32.37 -14.74
CA VAL A 179 -4.51 32.91 -14.47
C VAL A 179 -3.68 33.09 -15.74
N VAL A 180 -3.72 32.12 -16.66
CA VAL A 180 -2.92 32.16 -17.89
C VAL A 180 -3.48 33.16 -18.90
N ASP A 181 -4.79 33.11 -19.16
CA ASP A 181 -5.39 33.82 -20.31
C ASP A 181 -6.05 35.15 -19.90
N LEU A 182 -6.51 35.33 -18.65
CA LEU A 182 -7.14 36.60 -18.21
C LEU A 182 -6.21 37.47 -17.36
N VAL A 183 -5.41 36.86 -16.47
CA VAL A 183 -4.42 37.58 -15.66
C VAL A 183 -3.09 37.73 -16.41
N ASP A 184 -2.93 37.06 -17.56
CA ASP A 184 -1.71 37.03 -18.38
C ASP A 184 -0.44 36.63 -17.58
N SER A 185 -0.60 35.73 -16.60
CA SER A 185 0.52 35.24 -15.80
C SER A 185 1.03 33.93 -16.34
N ARG A 186 2.25 33.95 -16.91
CA ARG A 186 2.96 32.74 -17.37
C ARG A 186 3.83 32.08 -16.31
N SER A 187 3.82 32.61 -15.08
CA SER A 187 4.60 32.05 -13.98
C SER A 187 4.02 30.70 -13.55
N ALA A 188 4.82 29.64 -13.69
CA ALA A 188 4.43 28.30 -13.27
C ALA A 188 3.99 28.24 -11.80
N ARG A 189 4.60 29.06 -10.94
CA ARG A 189 4.24 29.17 -9.51
C ARG A 189 2.83 29.71 -9.31
N THR A 190 2.50 30.84 -9.94
CA THR A 190 1.19 31.48 -9.84
C THR A 190 0.08 30.56 -10.35
N ILE A 191 0.33 29.90 -11.50
CA ILE A 191 -0.61 28.92 -12.07
C ILE A 191 -0.81 27.76 -11.10
N THR A 192 0.26 27.19 -10.55
CA THR A 192 0.19 26.05 -9.62
C THR A 192 -0.59 26.40 -8.35
N ILE A 193 -0.38 27.59 -7.78
CA ILE A 193 -1.12 28.06 -6.60
C ILE A 193 -2.62 28.15 -6.89
N ALA A 194 -3.01 28.75 -8.02
CA ALA A 194 -4.42 28.89 -8.38
C ALA A 194 -5.08 27.52 -8.64
N VAL A 195 -4.42 26.66 -9.41
CA VAL A 195 -4.91 25.31 -9.75
C VAL A 195 -5.03 24.45 -8.48
N ALA A 196 -3.95 24.33 -7.70
CA ALA A 196 -3.93 23.51 -6.49
C ALA A 196 -4.86 24.08 -5.40
N GLY A 197 -4.92 25.41 -5.28
CA GLY A 197 -5.81 26.10 -4.35
C GLY A 197 -7.28 25.87 -4.67
N ALA A 198 -7.70 26.02 -5.93
CA ALA A 198 -9.07 25.75 -6.34
C ALA A 198 -9.45 24.27 -6.14
N PHE A 199 -8.55 23.34 -6.50
CA PHE A 199 -8.75 21.91 -6.30
C PHE A 199 -8.91 21.56 -4.82
N ALA A 200 -7.98 22.01 -3.98
CA ALA A 200 -7.98 21.78 -2.54
C ALA A 200 -9.23 22.39 -1.90
N LEU A 201 -9.56 23.65 -2.22
CA LEU A 201 -10.73 24.33 -1.68
C LEU A 201 -12.02 23.54 -1.98
N GLN A 202 -12.23 23.14 -3.23
CA GLN A 202 -13.44 22.40 -3.59
C GLN A 202 -13.49 21.02 -2.93
N CYS A 203 -12.38 20.27 -2.92
CA CYS A 203 -12.31 18.98 -2.24
C CYS A 203 -12.56 19.13 -0.73
N GLY A 204 -12.01 20.17 -0.10
CA GLY A 204 -12.18 20.48 1.31
C GLY A 204 -13.63 20.85 1.66
N LEU A 205 -14.27 21.69 0.83
CA LEU A 205 -15.69 22.06 0.98
C LEU A 205 -16.61 20.85 0.81
N LEU A 206 -16.31 19.97 -0.13
CA LEU A 206 -17.05 18.72 -0.33
C LEU A 206 -16.78 17.71 0.78
N TRP A 207 -15.58 17.68 1.33
CA TRP A 207 -15.23 16.81 2.44
C TRP A 207 -15.96 17.24 3.71
N ARG A 208 -15.84 18.50 4.15
CA ARG A 208 -16.45 19.12 5.35
C ARG A 208 -16.83 18.11 6.46
N ASN A 209 -15.86 17.27 6.82
CA ASN A 209 -15.93 16.23 7.85
C ASN A 209 -17.00 15.14 7.66
N ARG A 210 -17.45 14.91 6.42
CA ARG A 210 -18.30 13.77 6.06
C ARG A 210 -17.44 12.64 5.50
N PHE A 211 -17.85 11.39 5.70
CA PHE A 211 -17.17 10.20 5.16
C PHE A 211 -17.16 10.20 3.62
N ARG A 212 -16.16 10.85 3.03
CA ARG A 212 -15.94 11.02 1.60
C ARG A 212 -14.45 10.82 1.29
N PRO A 213 -13.98 9.57 1.21
CA PRO A 213 -12.55 9.24 1.17
C PRO A 213 -11.81 9.89 0.00
N LEU A 214 -12.41 9.92 -1.19
CA LEU A 214 -11.81 10.55 -2.37
C LEU A 214 -11.64 12.06 -2.23
N GLN A 215 -12.59 12.74 -1.58
CA GLN A 215 -12.53 14.19 -1.38
C GLN A 215 -11.52 14.55 -0.29
N GLN A 216 -11.39 13.72 0.76
CA GLN A 216 -10.33 13.87 1.76
C GLN A 216 -8.95 13.68 1.13
N ALA A 217 -8.75 12.62 0.33
CA ALA A 217 -7.49 12.39 -0.38
C ALA A 217 -7.16 13.55 -1.34
N GLY A 218 -8.16 14.00 -2.13
CA GLY A 218 -8.02 15.14 -3.02
C GLY A 218 -7.65 16.43 -2.28
N PHE A 219 -8.30 16.70 -1.14
CA PHE A 219 -7.97 17.84 -0.29
C PHE A 219 -6.54 17.77 0.21
N VAL A 220 -6.11 16.64 0.79
CA VAL A 220 -4.76 16.49 1.36
C VAL A 220 -3.68 16.65 0.28
N ILE A 221 -3.84 15.99 -0.87
CA ILE A 221 -2.88 16.08 -1.97
C ILE A 221 -2.86 17.51 -2.55
N GLY A 222 -4.03 18.08 -2.85
CA GLY A 222 -4.13 19.43 -3.40
C GLY A 222 -3.57 20.49 -2.45
N PHE A 223 -3.85 20.36 -1.15
CA PHE A 223 -3.39 21.29 -0.14
C PHE A 223 -1.87 21.20 0.07
N ALA A 224 -1.29 20.00 0.01
CA ALA A 224 0.16 19.84 0.02
C ALA A 224 0.83 20.57 -1.16
N VAL A 225 0.31 20.37 -2.38
CA VAL A 225 0.81 21.08 -3.58
C VAL A 225 0.61 22.58 -3.46
N PHE A 226 -0.54 23.03 -2.94
CA PHE A 226 -0.83 24.44 -2.71
C PHE A 226 0.17 25.07 -1.72
N ILE A 227 0.38 24.46 -0.55
CA ILE A 227 1.36 24.93 0.43
C ILE A 227 2.76 25.00 -0.20
N ALA A 228 3.17 23.94 -0.89
CA ALA A 228 4.49 23.90 -1.52
C ALA A 228 4.67 25.04 -2.52
N ALA A 229 3.67 25.27 -3.38
CA ALA A 229 3.72 26.33 -4.40
C ALA A 229 3.69 27.74 -3.79
N VAL A 230 2.94 27.95 -2.69
CA VAL A 230 2.92 29.23 -1.96
C VAL A 230 4.27 29.49 -1.30
N ILE A 231 4.85 28.50 -0.61
CA ILE A 231 6.15 28.65 0.06
C ILE A 231 7.26 28.88 -0.97
N ASP A 232 7.23 28.17 -2.11
CA ASP A 232 8.18 28.34 -3.21
C ASP A 232 8.18 29.77 -3.79
N GLN A 233 7.16 30.60 -3.55
CA GLN A 233 7.22 32.03 -3.92
C GLN A 233 8.24 32.82 -3.11
N PHE A 234 8.49 32.43 -1.86
CA PHE A 234 9.26 33.22 -0.90
C PHE A 234 10.62 32.60 -0.57
N THR A 235 10.86 31.37 -0.99
CA THR A 235 12.04 30.60 -0.55
C THR A 235 12.50 29.60 -1.61
N HIS A 236 13.46 28.76 -1.23
CA HIS A 236 14.08 27.74 -2.07
C HIS A 236 13.50 26.35 -1.76
N ASN A 237 14.00 25.29 -2.39
CA ASN A 237 13.39 23.96 -2.31
C ASN A 237 13.47 23.33 -0.91
N GLY A 238 14.47 23.68 -0.10
CA GLY A 238 14.71 23.15 1.24
C GLY A 238 13.54 23.44 2.19
N PRO A 239 13.17 24.72 2.42
CA PRO A 239 12.04 25.04 3.29
C PRO A 239 10.69 24.55 2.74
N VAL A 240 10.51 24.52 1.41
CA VAL A 240 9.34 23.87 0.78
C VAL A 240 9.26 22.40 1.18
N GLY A 241 10.36 21.67 1.03
CA GLY A 241 10.45 20.26 1.37
C GLY A 241 10.26 20.00 2.87
N LEU A 242 10.77 20.88 3.74
CA LEU A 242 10.57 20.78 5.20
C LEU A 242 9.12 21.02 5.59
N ALA A 243 8.44 22.00 4.97
CA ALA A 243 7.02 22.24 5.20
C ALA A 243 6.16 21.05 4.75
N LEU A 244 6.46 20.48 3.58
CA LEU A 244 5.82 19.25 3.11
C LEU A 244 6.09 18.08 4.07
N TRP A 245 7.34 17.93 4.52
CA TRP A 245 7.71 16.89 5.47
C TRP A 245 6.91 16.99 6.78
N LEU A 246 6.88 18.18 7.38
CA LEU A 246 6.12 18.44 8.61
C LEU A 246 4.63 18.22 8.42
N PHE A 247 4.06 18.68 7.29
CA PHE A 247 2.66 18.47 6.97
C PHE A 247 2.35 16.98 6.85
N GLY A 248 3.12 16.22 6.07
CA GLY A 248 2.95 14.78 5.92
C GLY A 248 3.12 14.01 7.24
N ALA A 249 4.15 14.34 8.02
CA ALA A 249 4.39 13.74 9.33
C ALA A 249 3.24 14.03 10.30
N SER A 250 2.68 15.25 10.28
CA SER A 250 1.54 15.61 11.12
C SER A 250 0.28 14.80 10.79
N LEU A 251 0.06 14.48 9.51
CA LEU A 251 -1.05 13.63 9.07
C LEU A 251 -0.86 12.18 9.51
N VAL A 252 0.37 11.65 9.40
CA VAL A 252 0.71 10.31 9.91
C VAL A 252 0.46 10.24 11.42
N VAL A 253 0.96 11.20 12.19
CA VAL A 253 0.74 11.25 13.64
C VAL A 253 -0.74 11.42 13.99
N GLY A 254 -1.47 12.27 13.26
CA GLY A 254 -2.90 12.47 13.45
C GLY A 254 -3.73 11.22 13.16
N GLY A 255 -3.38 10.47 12.12
CA GLY A 255 -4.00 9.20 11.79
C GLY A 255 -3.70 8.09 12.81
N LEU A 256 -2.44 7.95 13.22
CA LEU A 256 -2.04 7.00 14.28
C LEU A 256 -2.75 7.31 15.61
N ARG A 257 -2.98 8.59 15.91
CA ARG A 257 -3.76 9.03 17.10
C ARG A 257 -5.27 8.95 16.91
N ARG A 258 -5.76 8.50 15.76
CA ARG A 258 -7.19 8.45 15.42
C ARG A 258 -7.92 9.80 15.55
N ALA A 259 -7.19 10.91 15.38
CA ALA A 259 -7.74 12.26 15.48
C ALA A 259 -8.45 12.72 14.18
N ILE A 260 -8.36 11.94 13.10
CA ILE A 260 -8.90 12.25 11.77
C ILE A 260 -9.98 11.22 11.41
N VAL A 261 -11.06 11.65 10.74
CA VAL A 261 -12.24 10.83 10.41
C VAL A 261 -11.92 9.56 9.61
N ASP A 262 -10.98 9.64 8.67
CA ASP A 262 -10.42 8.48 7.97
C ASP A 262 -8.89 8.45 8.20
N PRO A 263 -8.44 7.72 9.23
CA PRO A 263 -7.02 7.62 9.57
C PRO A 263 -6.17 7.02 8.45
N THR A 264 -6.68 5.99 7.75
CA THR A 264 -5.88 5.25 6.76
C THR A 264 -5.48 6.12 5.58
N ILE A 265 -6.38 7.00 5.11
CA ILE A 265 -6.07 7.92 4.01
C ILE A 265 -5.09 8.99 4.45
N ALA A 266 -5.26 9.54 5.66
CA ALA A 266 -4.35 10.54 6.21
C ALA A 266 -2.94 9.96 6.43
N GLU A 267 -2.84 8.75 6.95
CA GLU A 267 -1.58 8.03 7.13
C GLU A 267 -0.87 7.77 5.80
N PHE A 268 -1.60 7.23 4.81
CA PHE A 268 -1.02 6.91 3.51
C PHE A 268 -0.57 8.17 2.76
N ALA A 269 -1.46 9.17 2.63
CA ALA A 269 -1.14 10.41 1.95
C ALA A 269 -0.05 11.18 2.72
N GLY A 270 -0.13 11.20 4.05
CA GLY A 270 0.87 11.82 4.91
C GLY A 270 2.26 11.19 4.75
N ALA A 271 2.35 9.87 4.70
CA ALA A 271 3.61 9.15 4.47
C ALA A 271 4.21 9.49 3.09
N ALA A 272 3.38 9.50 2.04
CA ALA A 272 3.82 9.86 0.69
C ALA A 272 4.28 11.32 0.60
N ILE A 273 3.54 12.25 1.22
CA ILE A 273 3.88 13.67 1.27
C ILE A 273 5.16 13.90 2.07
N ALA A 274 5.32 13.22 3.22
CA ALA A 274 6.52 13.34 4.03
C ALA A 274 7.77 12.90 3.26
N TYR A 275 7.66 11.76 2.56
CA TYR A 275 8.75 11.27 1.72
C TYR A 275 9.03 12.19 0.51
N ALA A 276 7.99 12.71 -0.13
CA ALA A 276 8.15 13.70 -1.21
C ALA A 276 8.85 14.98 -0.72
N GLY A 277 8.55 15.44 0.50
CA GLY A 277 9.25 16.56 1.14
C GLY A 277 10.75 16.32 1.29
N CYS A 278 11.17 15.08 1.58
CA CYS A 278 12.58 14.71 1.61
C CYS A 278 13.25 14.90 0.25
N ALA A 279 12.58 14.53 -0.85
CA ALA A 279 13.13 14.69 -2.21
C ALA A 279 13.36 16.17 -2.58
N PHE A 280 12.48 17.08 -2.14
CA PHE A 280 12.71 18.52 -2.30
C PHE A 280 13.93 19.00 -1.53
N ILE A 281 14.11 18.54 -0.28
CA ILE A 281 15.29 18.87 0.52
C ILE A 281 16.57 18.33 -0.13
N VAL A 282 16.56 17.10 -0.67
CA VAL A 282 17.71 16.50 -1.38
C VAL A 282 18.17 17.38 -2.54
N SER A 283 17.25 18.06 -3.24
CA SER A 283 17.60 18.92 -4.37
C SER A 283 18.44 20.14 -4.01
N GLU A 284 18.45 20.57 -2.74
CA GLU A 284 19.18 21.74 -2.25
C GLU A 284 20.27 21.35 -1.25
N LEU A 285 19.93 20.49 -0.28
CA LEU A 285 20.79 20.03 0.80
C LEU A 285 20.93 18.50 0.71
N MET A 286 21.61 18.01 -0.32
CA MET A 286 21.68 16.58 -0.66
C MET A 286 21.97 15.69 0.56
N GLY A 287 23.03 15.95 1.32
CA GLY A 287 23.36 15.14 2.51
C GLY A 287 22.25 15.12 3.57
N PHE A 288 21.76 16.29 4.00
CA PHE A 288 20.69 16.36 5.00
C PHE A 288 19.39 15.71 4.49
N GLY A 289 19.03 15.97 3.23
CA GLY A 289 17.86 15.39 2.58
C GLY A 289 17.91 13.86 2.52
N GLU A 290 19.06 13.28 2.17
CA GLU A 290 19.24 11.83 2.10
C GLU A 290 19.15 11.18 3.50
N MET A 291 19.76 11.81 4.52
CA MET A 291 19.61 11.36 5.92
C MET A 291 18.16 11.40 6.37
N LEU A 292 17.44 12.48 6.06
CA LEU A 292 16.04 12.63 6.42
C LEU A 292 15.16 11.63 5.66
N ALA A 293 15.43 11.38 4.37
CA ALA A 293 14.72 10.41 3.54
C ALA A 293 14.82 8.99 4.12
N VAL A 294 16.05 8.54 4.42
CA VAL A 294 16.31 7.23 5.02
C VAL A 294 15.68 7.13 6.40
N THR A 295 15.80 8.16 7.23
CA THR A 295 15.19 8.20 8.57
C THR A 295 13.67 8.13 8.49
N THR A 296 13.06 8.88 7.57
CA THR A 296 11.62 8.85 7.33
C THR A 296 11.17 7.48 6.84
N ALA A 297 11.92 6.85 5.93
CA ALA A 297 11.62 5.51 5.45
C ALA A 297 11.67 4.47 6.58
N TRP A 298 12.67 4.54 7.47
CA TRP A 298 12.73 3.70 8.68
C TRP A 298 11.57 3.96 9.63
N ALA A 299 11.21 5.23 9.85
CA ALA A 299 10.07 5.62 10.67
C ALA A 299 8.75 5.08 10.10
N LEU A 300 8.62 4.97 8.77
CA LEU A 300 7.47 4.35 8.12
C LEU A 300 7.48 2.82 8.20
N VAL A 301 8.64 2.17 8.20
CA VAL A 301 8.74 0.70 8.40
C VAL A 301 8.45 0.31 9.84
N ALA A 302 8.79 1.15 10.83
CA ALA A 302 8.64 0.83 12.24
C ALA A 302 7.21 0.39 12.64
N PRO A 303 6.12 1.09 12.26
CA PRO A 303 4.74 0.64 12.50
C PRO A 303 4.39 -0.72 11.88
N ALA A 304 5.06 -1.11 10.79
CA ALA A 304 4.83 -2.39 10.13
C ALA A 304 5.49 -3.58 10.87
N VAL A 305 6.59 -3.29 11.56
CA VAL A 305 7.44 -4.29 12.21
C VAL A 305 7.08 -4.46 13.69
N VAL A 306 6.85 -3.35 14.38
CA VAL A 306 6.62 -3.30 15.83
C VAL A 306 5.14 -3.52 16.15
N ARG A 307 4.86 -4.54 16.96
CA ARG A 307 3.49 -4.84 17.42
C ARG A 307 2.98 -3.70 18.30
N GLY A 308 1.73 -3.30 18.07
CA GLY A 308 1.01 -2.34 18.92
C GLY A 308 1.11 -0.88 18.50
N ILE A 309 1.89 -0.54 17.47
CA ILE A 309 1.93 0.84 16.95
C ILE A 309 0.68 1.15 16.12
N THR A 310 0.29 0.26 15.20
CA THR A 310 -0.97 0.39 14.46
C THR A 310 -2.00 -0.61 14.99
N ALA A 311 -3.27 -0.19 14.99
CA ALA A 311 -4.36 -1.03 15.45
C ALA A 311 -4.72 -2.09 14.40
N GLU A 312 -4.63 -1.74 13.10
CA GLU A 312 -5.09 -2.61 12.02
C GLU A 312 -3.93 -3.26 11.26
N ARG A 313 -4.11 -4.53 10.86
CA ARG A 313 -3.17 -5.27 10.01
C ARG A 313 -2.99 -4.59 8.65
N ARG A 314 -4.04 -3.96 8.12
CA ARG A 314 -4.00 -3.24 6.84
C ARG A 314 -3.02 -2.08 6.90
N GLU A 315 -3.05 -1.29 7.96
CA GLU A 315 -2.13 -0.16 8.16
C GLU A 315 -0.69 -0.64 8.25
N GLN A 316 -0.43 -1.77 8.93
CA GLN A 316 0.90 -2.38 8.98
C GLN A 316 1.42 -2.70 7.58
N ILE A 317 0.58 -3.30 6.73
CA ILE A 317 0.97 -3.63 5.36
C ILE A 317 1.24 -2.35 4.56
N LEU A 318 0.41 -1.32 4.71
CA LEU A 318 0.60 -0.05 4.00
C LEU A 318 1.90 0.65 4.40
N PHE A 319 2.13 0.82 5.70
CA PHE A 319 3.36 1.38 6.24
C PHE A 319 4.58 0.56 5.82
N GLY A 320 4.46 -0.77 5.81
CA GLY A 320 5.52 -1.68 5.37
C GLY A 320 5.85 -1.51 3.90
N VAL A 321 4.84 -1.45 3.03
CA VAL A 321 5.03 -1.27 1.58
C VAL A 321 5.61 0.11 1.26
N ILE A 322 5.03 1.19 1.80
CA ILE A 322 5.51 2.55 1.56
C ILE A 322 6.92 2.73 2.12
N GLY A 323 7.15 2.31 3.35
CA GLY A 323 8.46 2.38 4.00
C GLY A 323 9.52 1.56 3.26
N ALA A 324 9.18 0.37 2.77
CA ALA A 324 10.10 -0.45 1.97
C ALA A 324 10.44 0.20 0.62
N LEU A 325 9.44 0.77 -0.08
CA LEU A 325 9.67 1.51 -1.32
C LEU A 325 10.51 2.78 -1.09
N ALA A 326 10.27 3.48 0.01
CA ALA A 326 11.06 4.63 0.43
C ALA A 326 12.51 4.23 0.74
N LEU A 327 12.74 3.13 1.48
CA LEU A 327 14.08 2.61 1.73
C LEU A 327 14.78 2.18 0.44
N TRP A 328 14.06 1.47 -0.44
CA TRP A 328 14.60 1.01 -1.71
C TRP A 328 15.07 2.17 -2.59
N SER A 329 14.33 3.28 -2.60
CA SER A 329 14.68 4.44 -3.42
C SER A 329 15.73 5.35 -2.78
N SER A 330 15.71 5.53 -1.46
CA SER A 330 16.65 6.44 -0.77
C SER A 330 17.98 5.80 -0.37
N MET A 331 17.99 4.53 0.08
CA MET A 331 19.22 3.92 0.61
C MET A 331 20.37 3.86 -0.42
N PRO A 332 20.17 3.44 -1.68
CA PRO A 332 21.27 3.38 -2.63
C PRO A 332 21.88 4.77 -2.89
N SER A 333 21.03 5.80 -2.98
CA SER A 333 21.46 7.19 -3.20
C SER A 333 22.24 7.71 -2.00
N ALA A 334 21.70 7.57 -0.79
CA ALA A 334 22.35 7.97 0.45
C ALA A 334 23.71 7.26 0.65
N ILE A 335 23.76 5.95 0.43
CA ILE A 335 25.01 5.17 0.52
C ILE A 335 26.03 5.69 -0.48
N ALA A 336 25.65 5.87 -1.74
CA ALA A 336 26.56 6.35 -2.78
C ALA A 336 27.11 7.75 -2.45
N TYR A 337 26.24 8.65 -1.97
CA TYR A 337 26.62 10.01 -1.60
C TYR A 337 27.62 10.02 -0.43
N PHE A 338 27.29 9.40 0.69
CA PHE A 338 28.14 9.44 1.89
C PHE A 338 29.39 8.57 1.77
N ALA A 339 29.38 7.55 0.91
CA ALA A 339 30.54 6.69 0.74
C ALA A 339 31.73 7.38 0.06
N ILE A 340 31.50 8.48 -0.68
CA ILE A 340 32.56 9.24 -1.36
C ILE A 340 33.53 9.83 -0.34
N ASP A 341 33.01 10.51 0.68
CA ASP A 341 33.83 11.19 1.69
C ASP A 341 34.06 10.34 2.95
N ALA A 342 33.13 9.42 3.26
CA ALA A 342 33.10 8.66 4.49
C ALA A 342 32.73 7.19 4.26
N GLY A 343 33.38 6.55 3.27
CA GLY A 343 33.14 5.14 2.90
C GLY A 343 33.14 4.16 4.07
N ILE A 344 34.13 4.22 4.96
CA ILE A 344 34.20 3.32 6.12
C ILE A 344 33.04 3.58 7.09
N ALA A 345 32.80 4.84 7.46
CA ALA A 345 31.73 5.17 8.42
C ALA A 345 30.35 4.81 7.85
N THR A 346 30.08 5.14 6.59
CA THR A 346 28.84 4.81 5.87
C THR A 346 28.64 3.30 5.82
N GLY A 347 29.67 2.56 5.42
CA GLY A 347 29.62 1.11 5.36
C GLY A 347 29.38 0.46 6.73
N LEU A 348 30.02 0.95 7.78
CA LEU A 348 29.80 0.49 9.15
C LEU A 348 28.40 0.80 9.67
N VAL A 349 27.83 1.98 9.35
CA VAL A 349 26.44 2.32 9.73
C VAL A 349 25.45 1.38 9.04
N VAL A 350 25.62 1.13 7.73
CA VAL A 350 24.79 0.16 6.98
C VAL A 350 24.94 -1.24 7.56
N TRP A 351 26.17 -1.64 7.90
CA TRP A 351 26.48 -2.93 8.51
C TRP A 351 25.82 -3.07 9.90
N LEU A 352 25.96 -2.09 10.78
CA LEU A 352 25.35 -2.07 12.11
C LEU A 352 23.82 -2.09 12.04
N GLY A 353 23.24 -1.36 11.07
CA GLY A 353 21.82 -1.42 10.77
C GLY A 353 21.39 -2.83 10.37
N GLY A 354 22.15 -3.49 9.49
CA GLY A 354 21.92 -4.88 9.10
C GLY A 354 21.98 -5.85 10.29
N ALA A 355 22.97 -5.70 11.17
CA ALA A 355 23.09 -6.48 12.41
C ALA A 355 21.88 -6.29 13.32
N ALA A 356 21.41 -5.04 13.49
CA ALA A 356 20.24 -4.73 14.31
C ALA A 356 18.97 -5.36 13.75
N LEU A 357 18.79 -5.40 12.42
CA LEU A 357 17.64 -6.06 11.80
C LEU A 357 17.66 -7.57 12.00
N ILE A 358 18.82 -8.21 11.87
CA ILE A 358 18.95 -9.64 12.19
C ILE A 358 18.62 -9.88 13.66
N ALA A 359 19.17 -9.08 14.58
CA ALA A 359 18.89 -9.20 16.01
C ALA A 359 17.39 -9.04 16.31
N ALA A 360 16.72 -8.07 15.68
CA ALA A 360 15.28 -7.86 15.79
C ALA A 360 14.48 -9.02 15.18
N GLY A 361 14.91 -9.56 14.03
CA GLY A 361 14.28 -10.72 13.39
C GLY A 361 14.52 -12.05 14.11
N VAL A 362 15.54 -12.15 14.96
CA VAL A 362 15.75 -13.26 15.89
C VAL A 362 14.84 -13.13 17.11
N SER A 363 14.47 -11.89 17.49
CA SER A 363 13.55 -11.67 18.60
C SER A 363 12.11 -12.07 18.25
N ASP A 364 11.40 -12.71 19.17
CA ASP A 364 9.98 -13.10 19.00
C ASP A 364 9.00 -11.90 18.96
N ARG A 365 9.53 -10.68 19.03
CA ARG A 365 8.75 -9.44 19.07
C ARG A 365 8.20 -9.04 17.70
N VAL A 366 8.78 -9.56 16.61
CA VAL A 366 8.46 -9.13 15.24
C VAL A 366 7.54 -10.13 14.53
N ARG A 367 6.59 -9.64 13.71
CA ARG A 367 5.66 -10.49 12.93
C ARG A 367 6.27 -11.08 11.66
N VAL A 368 7.26 -10.41 11.07
CA VAL A 368 7.94 -10.80 9.82
C VAL A 368 9.44 -11.03 10.02
N PRO A 369 9.84 -11.98 10.90
CA PRO A 369 11.25 -12.20 11.26
C PRO A 369 12.12 -12.53 10.04
N ILE A 370 11.59 -13.27 9.06
CA ILE A 370 12.31 -13.65 7.85
C ILE A 370 12.68 -12.42 7.00
N VAL A 371 11.77 -11.45 6.87
CA VAL A 371 12.01 -10.24 6.06
C VAL A 371 13.13 -9.40 6.69
N LEU A 372 13.10 -9.23 8.02
CA LEU A 372 14.16 -8.53 8.75
C LEU A 372 15.51 -9.24 8.66
N GLN A 373 15.51 -10.57 8.79
CA GLN A 373 16.72 -11.38 8.68
C GLN A 373 17.34 -11.28 7.28
N VAL A 374 16.54 -11.43 6.22
CA VAL A 374 16.97 -11.30 4.83
C VAL A 374 17.50 -9.89 4.55
N GLY A 375 16.72 -8.87 4.90
CA GLY A 375 17.12 -7.47 4.72
C GLY A 375 18.41 -7.14 5.49
N GLY A 376 18.51 -7.61 6.74
CA GLY A 376 19.70 -7.42 7.56
C GLY A 376 20.94 -8.11 7.03
N ALA A 377 20.82 -9.33 6.50
CA ALA A 377 21.93 -10.05 5.89
C ALA A 377 22.43 -9.35 4.61
N VAL A 378 21.52 -8.85 3.78
CA VAL A 378 21.86 -8.04 2.60
C VAL A 378 22.58 -6.76 3.00
N MET A 379 22.06 -6.03 4.01
CA MET A 379 22.70 -4.81 4.51
C MET A 379 24.08 -5.07 5.11
N LEU A 380 24.31 -6.18 5.81
CA LEU A 380 25.63 -6.55 6.30
C LEU A 380 26.65 -6.72 5.16
N ILE A 381 26.26 -7.43 4.08
CA ILE A 381 27.14 -7.66 2.92
C ILE A 381 27.41 -6.34 2.19
N ILE A 382 26.38 -5.54 1.93
CA ILE A 382 26.51 -4.23 1.27
C ILE A 382 27.36 -3.29 2.12
N GLY A 383 27.08 -3.16 3.42
CA GLY A 383 27.82 -2.30 4.33
C GLY A 383 29.30 -2.64 4.39
N ALA A 384 29.63 -3.94 4.38
CA ALA A 384 31.03 -4.37 4.30
C ALA A 384 31.70 -3.95 2.98
N ALA A 385 31.01 -4.09 1.84
CA ALA A 385 31.52 -3.67 0.54
C ALA A 385 31.71 -2.14 0.44
N VAL A 386 30.78 -1.35 1.00
CA VAL A 386 30.82 0.12 0.99
C VAL A 386 32.04 0.67 1.74
N CYS A 387 32.53 -0.02 2.78
CA CYS A 387 33.77 0.37 3.45
C CYS A 387 34.98 0.42 2.49
N GLY A 388 34.89 -0.29 1.35
CA GLY A 388 35.92 -0.41 0.32
C GLY A 388 36.07 0.81 -0.57
N VAL A 389 35.06 1.70 -0.59
CA VAL A 389 35.11 2.94 -1.38
C VAL A 389 36.26 3.82 -0.91
N GLN A 390 36.46 3.91 0.41
CA GLN A 390 37.54 4.70 1.01
C GLN A 390 38.81 3.89 1.23
N ASN A 391 38.71 2.61 1.60
CA ASN A 391 39.87 1.72 1.78
C ASN A 391 39.65 0.39 1.04
N PRO A 392 40.14 0.27 -0.20
CA PRO A 392 39.93 -0.91 -1.03
C PRO A 392 40.45 -2.23 -0.44
N GLY A 393 41.44 -2.18 0.47
CA GLY A 393 41.93 -3.39 1.15
C GLY A 393 41.05 -3.86 2.30
N PHE A 394 40.39 -2.93 2.99
CA PHE A 394 39.59 -3.26 4.17
C PHE A 394 38.31 -4.03 3.83
N ALA A 395 37.57 -3.59 2.80
CA ALA A 395 36.29 -4.20 2.41
C ALA A 395 36.34 -5.71 2.14
N PRO A 396 37.25 -6.26 1.32
CA PRO A 396 37.26 -7.68 1.02
C PRO A 396 37.47 -8.54 2.27
N LEU A 397 38.39 -8.15 3.17
CA LEU A 397 38.61 -8.84 4.43
C LEU A 397 37.39 -8.74 5.36
N PHE A 398 36.85 -7.54 5.52
CA PHE A 398 35.69 -7.30 6.38
C PHE A 398 34.43 -8.01 5.86
N GLY A 399 34.24 -8.06 4.55
CA GLY A 399 33.18 -8.79 3.88
C GLY A 399 33.31 -10.30 4.03
N MET A 400 34.52 -10.86 3.93
CA MET A 400 34.76 -12.27 4.25
C MET A 400 34.44 -12.60 5.71
N LEU A 401 34.91 -11.79 6.67
CA LEU A 401 34.61 -11.98 8.09
C LEU A 401 33.09 -11.91 8.35
N THR A 402 32.40 -10.97 7.73
CA THR A 402 30.94 -10.84 7.82
C THR A 402 30.24 -12.08 7.25
N ALA A 403 30.70 -12.58 6.10
CA ALA A 403 30.18 -13.77 5.46
C ALA A 403 30.38 -15.04 6.31
N ILE A 404 31.56 -15.22 6.91
CA ILE A 404 31.84 -16.30 7.87
C ILE A 404 30.92 -16.18 9.09
N GLY A 405 30.73 -14.96 9.63
CA GLY A 405 29.82 -14.69 10.74
C GLY A 405 28.38 -15.07 10.43
N LEU A 406 27.89 -14.77 9.22
CA LEU A 406 26.56 -15.18 8.75
C LEU A 406 26.42 -16.70 8.61
N ILE A 407 27.46 -17.39 8.14
CA ILE A 407 27.50 -18.87 8.10
C ILE A 407 27.44 -19.45 9.51
N ALA A 408 28.27 -18.93 10.42
CA ALA A 408 28.29 -19.36 11.81
C ALA A 408 26.92 -19.13 12.48
N LEU A 409 26.29 -17.98 12.24
CA LEU A 409 24.95 -17.68 12.75
C LEU A 409 23.90 -18.65 12.19
N GLY A 410 24.02 -19.03 10.91
CA GLY A 410 23.11 -19.97 10.26
C GLY A 410 23.19 -21.42 10.74
N THR A 411 24.22 -21.76 11.54
CA THR A 411 24.28 -23.07 12.22
C THR A 411 23.18 -23.20 13.28
N ARG A 412 22.69 -22.09 13.85
CA ARG A 412 21.63 -22.08 14.88
C ARG A 412 20.27 -22.52 14.30
N PRO A 413 19.43 -23.24 15.06
CA PRO A 413 18.08 -23.62 14.63
C PRO A 413 17.24 -22.41 14.22
N GLY A 414 16.51 -22.48 13.10
CA GLY A 414 15.64 -21.40 12.62
C GLY A 414 16.33 -20.28 11.84
N LEU A 415 17.66 -20.34 11.67
CA LEU A 415 18.45 -19.30 10.99
C LEU A 415 19.19 -19.82 9.75
N ALA A 416 18.76 -20.93 9.16
CA ALA A 416 19.44 -21.56 8.02
C ALA A 416 19.66 -20.58 6.84
N LEU A 417 18.73 -19.63 6.63
CA LEU A 417 18.85 -18.56 5.62
C LEU A 417 20.11 -17.71 5.81
N MET A 418 20.59 -17.49 7.04
CA MET A 418 21.82 -16.71 7.28
C MET A 418 23.04 -17.41 6.65
N SER A 419 23.07 -18.74 6.66
CA SER A 419 24.17 -19.49 6.02
C SER A 419 24.17 -19.35 4.50
N LEU A 420 22.99 -19.22 3.88
CA LEU A 420 22.85 -18.95 2.45
C LEU A 420 23.43 -17.57 2.10
N PHE A 421 23.05 -16.52 2.84
CA PHE A 421 23.60 -15.18 2.61
C PHE A 421 25.09 -15.10 2.90
N GLY A 422 25.57 -15.75 3.96
CA GLY A 422 27.01 -15.84 4.23
C GLY A 422 27.77 -16.55 3.11
N SER A 423 27.19 -17.60 2.52
CA SER A 423 27.76 -18.29 1.37
C SER A 423 27.85 -17.38 0.12
N VAL A 424 26.78 -16.62 -0.18
CA VAL A 424 26.79 -15.60 -1.24
C VAL A 424 27.83 -14.51 -0.95
N GLY A 425 27.94 -14.08 0.31
CA GLY A 425 28.95 -13.13 0.76
C GLY A 425 30.36 -13.63 0.50
N LEU A 426 30.67 -14.90 0.77
CA LEU A 426 31.98 -15.48 0.44
C LEU A 426 32.22 -15.51 -1.08
N LEU A 427 31.20 -15.85 -1.87
CA LEU A 427 31.31 -15.91 -3.33
C LEU A 427 31.66 -14.55 -3.94
N ILE A 428 31.18 -13.46 -3.33
CA ILE A 428 31.50 -12.09 -3.76
C ILE A 428 32.88 -11.66 -3.24
N ASN A 429 33.15 -11.87 -1.94
CA ASN A 429 34.30 -11.28 -1.28
C ASN A 429 35.61 -12.07 -1.50
N VAL A 430 35.57 -13.39 -1.69
CA VAL A 430 36.79 -14.19 -1.91
C VAL A 430 37.48 -13.83 -3.24
N PRO A 431 36.77 -13.81 -4.40
CA PRO A 431 37.39 -13.38 -5.65
C PRO A 431 37.93 -11.96 -5.59
N TRP A 432 37.19 -11.06 -4.92
CA TRP A 432 37.62 -9.68 -4.73
C TRP A 432 38.91 -9.60 -3.89
N THR A 433 38.98 -10.33 -2.78
CA THR A 433 40.19 -10.41 -1.94
C THR A 433 41.40 -10.88 -2.73
N ILE A 434 41.24 -11.96 -3.51
CA ILE A 434 42.33 -12.53 -4.30
C ILE A 434 42.80 -11.53 -5.36
N GLY A 435 41.86 -10.87 -6.04
CA GLY A 435 42.16 -9.86 -7.05
C GLY A 435 42.91 -8.65 -6.49
N TYR A 436 42.61 -8.25 -5.25
CA TYR A 436 43.23 -7.11 -4.59
C TYR A 436 44.60 -7.42 -4.00
N TYR A 437 44.70 -8.46 -3.13
CA TYR A 437 45.92 -8.74 -2.36
C TYR A 437 47.01 -9.47 -3.14
N PHE A 438 46.64 -10.14 -4.23
CA PHE A 438 47.59 -10.75 -5.13
C PHE A 438 47.41 -10.04 -6.49
N PRO A 439 48.31 -9.12 -6.93
CA PRO A 439 48.29 -8.38 -8.25
C PRO A 439 49.33 -8.84 -9.33
N GLY A 440 48.97 -9.12 -10.61
CA GLY A 440 49.69 -10.08 -11.52
C GLY A 440 48.85 -11.05 -12.44
N ARG A 441 49.41 -11.46 -13.60
CA ARG A 441 48.70 -12.07 -14.77
C ARG A 441 48.22 -13.52 -14.64
N GLY A 442 48.77 -14.34 -13.74
CA GLY A 442 48.46 -15.78 -13.63
C GLY A 442 47.18 -16.14 -12.85
N ARG A 443 46.26 -15.20 -12.59
CA ARG A 443 45.23 -15.36 -11.54
C ARG A 443 43.83 -15.65 -12.02
N VAL A 444 43.54 -15.35 -13.28
CA VAL A 444 42.26 -15.69 -13.89
C VAL A 444 41.94 -17.18 -13.69
N PRO A 445 42.88 -18.14 -13.86
CA PRO A 445 42.61 -19.56 -13.61
C PRO A 445 42.30 -19.86 -12.14
N PHE A 446 43.01 -19.25 -11.18
CA PHE A 446 42.76 -19.47 -9.75
C PHE A 446 41.43 -18.86 -9.28
N LEU A 447 41.07 -17.67 -9.77
CA LEU A 447 39.78 -17.04 -9.49
C LEU A 447 38.62 -17.90 -10.02
N ILE A 448 38.75 -18.43 -11.24
CA ILE A 448 37.77 -19.34 -11.84
C ILE A 448 37.68 -20.65 -11.03
N LEU A 449 38.81 -21.26 -10.67
CA LEU A 449 38.85 -22.51 -9.88
C LEU A 449 38.21 -22.34 -8.51
N ILE A 450 38.59 -21.29 -7.77
CA ILE A 450 38.06 -21.01 -6.43
C ILE A 450 36.58 -20.66 -6.50
N SER A 451 36.17 -19.83 -7.47
CA SER A 451 34.75 -19.52 -7.68
C SER A 451 33.95 -20.79 -8.01
N GLY A 452 34.50 -21.68 -8.85
CA GLY A 452 33.88 -22.96 -9.18
C GLY A 452 33.74 -23.89 -7.97
N LEU A 453 34.80 -24.07 -7.19
CA LEU A 453 34.75 -24.86 -5.95
C LEU A 453 33.76 -24.28 -4.94
N LEU A 454 33.70 -22.95 -4.83
CA LEU A 454 32.82 -22.26 -3.91
C LEU A 454 31.35 -22.41 -4.34
N ILE A 455 31.05 -22.27 -5.64
CA ILE A 455 29.71 -22.57 -6.20
C ILE A 455 29.29 -24.01 -5.88
N ILE A 456 30.19 -24.98 -6.07
CA ILE A 456 29.92 -26.40 -5.73
C ILE A 456 29.63 -26.56 -4.24
N ALA A 457 30.44 -25.94 -3.37
CA ALA A 457 30.22 -25.97 -1.92
C ALA A 457 28.87 -25.37 -1.53
N VAL A 458 28.48 -24.23 -2.12
CA VAL A 458 27.16 -23.62 -1.90
C VAL A 458 26.04 -24.52 -2.40
N ALA A 459 26.17 -25.13 -3.58
CA ALA A 459 25.17 -26.05 -4.10
C ALA A 459 24.97 -27.28 -3.18
N VAL A 460 26.06 -27.85 -2.66
CA VAL A 460 26.01 -28.96 -1.70
C VAL A 460 25.40 -28.52 -0.37
N LEU A 461 25.76 -27.32 0.13
CA LEU A 461 25.16 -26.75 1.34
C LEU A 461 23.66 -26.48 1.17
N MET A 462 23.22 -25.96 0.01
CA MET A 462 21.80 -25.78 -0.30
C MET A 462 21.06 -27.11 -0.41
N ALA A 463 21.66 -28.12 -1.04
CA ALA A 463 21.08 -29.46 -1.13
C ALA A 463 20.89 -30.11 0.25
N ARG A 464 21.86 -29.94 1.17
CA ARG A 464 21.76 -30.44 2.55
C ARG A 464 20.81 -29.62 3.42
N SER A 465 20.82 -28.29 3.30
CA SER A 465 19.97 -27.41 4.09
C SER A 465 18.53 -27.34 3.58
N GLY A 466 18.25 -27.74 2.33
CA GLY A 466 16.92 -27.69 1.74
C GLY A 466 15.86 -28.50 2.51
N GLY A 467 16.23 -29.67 3.06
CA GLY A 467 15.35 -30.44 3.95
C GLY A 467 15.01 -29.64 5.22
N ARG A 468 16.04 -29.14 5.91
CA ARG A 468 15.90 -28.37 7.13
C ARG A 468 15.14 -27.05 6.94
N ILE A 469 15.38 -26.31 5.85
CA ILE A 469 14.66 -25.07 5.52
C ILE A 469 13.17 -25.38 5.29
N ARG A 470 12.87 -26.47 4.57
CA ARG A 470 11.50 -26.91 4.33
C ARG A 470 10.79 -27.31 5.64
N ASP A 471 11.50 -27.96 6.54
CA ASP A 471 10.99 -28.34 7.87
C ASP A 471 10.78 -27.11 8.77
N GLU A 472 11.70 -26.15 8.78
CA GLU A 472 11.58 -24.90 9.57
C GLU A 472 10.43 -24.01 9.06
N VAL A 473 10.24 -23.90 7.74
CA VAL A 473 9.14 -23.13 7.14
C VAL A 473 7.79 -23.82 7.37
N SER A 474 7.74 -25.16 7.32
CA SER A 474 6.52 -25.92 7.53
C SER A 474 6.10 -25.99 9.00
N SER A 475 7.03 -26.14 9.96
CA SER A 475 6.70 -26.16 11.39
C SER A 475 6.14 -24.82 11.87
N ARG A 476 6.72 -23.69 11.41
CA ARG A 476 6.18 -22.36 11.73
C ARG A 476 4.80 -22.10 11.15
N ARG A 477 4.47 -22.66 9.98
CA ARG A 477 3.09 -22.62 9.44
C ARG A 477 2.11 -23.41 10.31
N GLY A 478 2.53 -24.52 10.89
CA GLY A 478 1.70 -25.33 11.81
C GLY A 478 1.33 -24.56 13.08
N HIS A 479 2.31 -23.90 13.71
CA HIS A 479 2.06 -23.10 14.92
C HIS A 479 1.12 -21.90 14.68
N LEU A 480 1.19 -21.26 13.51
CA LEU A 480 0.30 -20.15 13.15
C LEU A 480 -1.15 -20.59 12.88
N ARG A 481 -1.38 -21.87 12.53
CA ARG A 481 -2.73 -22.43 12.33
C ARG A 481 -3.43 -22.83 13.62
N HIS A 482 -2.69 -23.04 14.71
CA HIS A 482 -3.27 -23.36 16.02
C HIS A 482 -3.44 -22.14 16.92
N ALA A 483 -2.84 -21.01 16.56
CA ALA A 483 -2.93 -19.75 17.30
C ALA A 483 -3.93 -18.73 16.69
N ALA A 484 -4.52 -19.08 15.55
CA ALA A 484 -5.64 -18.38 14.91
C ALA A 484 -6.90 -19.23 15.09
#